data_AF-A0A7V9AAR6-F1
#
_entry.id   AF-A0A7V9AAR6-F1
#
_cell.length_a   1.000
_cell.length_b   1.000
_cell.length_c   1.000
_cell.angle_alpha   90.00
_cell.angle_beta   90.00
_cell.angle_gamma   90.00
#
_symmetry.space_group_name_H-M   'P 1'
#
loop_
_entity.id
_entity.type
_entity.pdbx_description
1 polymer ?
#
loop_
_entity_poly.entity_id
_entity_poly.type
_entity_poly.pdbx_seq_one_letter_code
_entity_poly.pdbx_strand_id
1 'polypeptide(L)'
;MFSAKTFSRRRGTSTPAQAAASRRLTLERLEERDVPAGIVSVFASQGSFAGTVNLVITGDDLDNQVDIVRESGQVKIIAQGTTVLHYNLSSNPGVSVTPTYTQITFDASGGIRDISITMGGGHDAVRVSAIGNHSFGNFGVNLGSGNDSFLLLGSSSTAPNINFVNSFSLDSDSGDDLVYVYKTALSGGTVSTGEGNDTVYLNDCGVAISTSLGAGNDTLLVNSCRSGPFSADLGSGNDQANFTGNNKFGRLFGSTWDGGLTVVGGGGHDLLSFSGRTEVLNKLNIDLGVGNDRLLVAAAANAADPATLSVDGPDGQVNALIRLQAGNDLVRFGTGAGSGPSVNFADQTRLEMGSGDDALFIRNAIFNLLIALLGDGNDQVLNNWGGSGVTVGAGSKLHGGAGVDLLPSGWTTPPNLTILAIP
;
A
#
# COMPACT_ATOMS: atom_id res chain seq x y z
N MET A 1 -85.38 22.33 62.17
CA MET A 1 -85.11 23.75 62.49
C MET A 1 -84.27 24.33 61.36
N PHE A 2 -84.79 25.33 60.64
CA PHE A 2 -84.03 26.06 59.62
C PHE A 2 -83.09 27.07 60.28
N SER A 3 -81.86 27.20 59.77
CA SER A 3 -81.29 28.51 59.47
C SER A 3 -80.05 28.36 58.56
N ALA A 4 -80.13 28.99 57.39
CA ALA A 4 -79.03 29.19 56.48
C ALA A 4 -78.20 30.41 56.89
N LYS A 5 -76.88 30.39 56.64
CA LYS A 5 -76.13 31.60 56.29
C LYS A 5 -74.93 31.24 55.41
N THR A 6 -75.06 31.61 54.16
CA THR A 6 -74.03 31.68 53.12
C THR A 6 -73.18 32.94 53.36
N PHE A 7 -71.85 32.85 53.19
CA PHE A 7 -71.04 34.01 52.79
C PHE A 7 -69.91 33.58 51.84
N SER A 8 -69.59 34.50 50.94
CA SER A 8 -69.05 34.29 49.59
C SER A 8 -67.63 34.87 49.43
N ARG A 9 -66.87 34.23 48.53
CA ARG A 9 -65.71 34.72 47.73
C ARG A 9 -64.42 35.17 48.45
N ARG A 10 -63.31 34.53 48.05
CA ARG A 10 -62.35 35.07 47.06
C ARG A 10 -61.42 33.97 46.52
N ARG A 11 -61.38 33.82 45.18
CA ARG A 11 -60.37 33.06 44.44
C ARG A 11 -59.02 33.74 44.64
N GLY A 12 -58.08 33.08 45.30
CA GLY A 12 -56.66 33.33 45.13
C GLY A 12 -56.17 32.51 43.94
N THR A 13 -55.62 33.17 42.92
CA THR A 13 -54.94 32.55 41.80
C THR A 13 -53.62 31.97 42.28
N SER A 14 -53.53 30.65 42.44
CA SER A 14 -52.25 29.96 42.62
C SER A 14 -51.59 29.78 41.24
N THR A 15 -50.59 30.60 40.95
CA THR A 15 -49.59 30.31 39.92
C THR A 15 -48.72 29.14 40.38
N PRO A 16 -48.49 28.10 39.55
CA PRO A 16 -47.59 27.03 39.88
C PRO A 16 -46.14 27.47 39.62
N ALA A 17 -45.35 27.64 40.69
CA ALA A 17 -43.91 27.83 40.56
C ALA A 17 -43.25 26.46 40.27
N GLN A 18 -42.97 26.26 38.99
CA GLN A 18 -42.21 25.16 38.41
C GLN A 18 -40.78 25.17 39.00
N ALA A 19 -40.49 24.24 39.92
CA ALA A 19 -39.13 24.02 40.41
C ALA A 19 -38.34 23.24 39.36
N ALA A 20 -37.74 23.96 38.40
CA ALA A 20 -36.73 23.41 37.52
C ALA A 20 -35.45 23.16 38.34
N ALA A 21 -35.16 21.90 38.64
CA ALA A 21 -33.87 21.51 39.19
C ALA A 21 -32.78 21.83 38.16
N SER A 22 -32.03 22.92 38.40
CA SER A 22 -30.86 23.27 37.61
C SER A 22 -29.80 22.18 37.81
N ARG A 23 -29.68 21.26 36.85
CA ARG A 23 -28.50 20.39 36.74
C ARG A 23 -27.35 21.26 36.26
N ARG A 24 -26.55 21.73 37.20
CA ARG A 24 -25.32 22.45 36.93
C ARG A 24 -24.30 21.44 36.37
N LEU A 25 -23.95 21.58 35.10
CA LEU A 25 -22.80 20.88 34.51
C LEU A 25 -21.55 21.51 35.10
N THR A 26 -20.88 20.79 36.00
CA THR A 26 -19.55 21.17 36.47
C THR A 26 -18.56 20.59 35.47
N LEU A 27 -18.06 21.43 34.57
CA LEU A 27 -16.88 21.10 33.77
C LEU A 27 -15.67 21.29 34.68
N GLU A 28 -15.19 20.21 35.28
CA GLU A 28 -13.88 20.21 35.93
C GLU A 28 -12.83 20.19 34.83
N ARG A 29 -11.99 21.23 34.78
CA ARG A 29 -10.81 21.23 33.91
C ARG A 29 -9.86 20.17 34.49
N LEU A 30 -9.75 19.03 33.82
CA LEU A 30 -8.65 18.09 34.07
C LEU A 30 -7.34 18.90 34.11
N GLU A 31 -6.54 18.66 35.13
CA GLU A 31 -5.23 19.30 35.29
C GLU A 31 -4.44 19.20 33.97
N GLU A 32 -3.64 20.22 33.65
CA GLU A 32 -2.71 20.14 32.52
C GLU A 32 -1.76 18.98 32.81
N ARG A 33 -2.08 17.80 32.27
CA ARG A 33 -1.14 16.69 32.24
C ARG A 33 -0.10 17.08 31.21
N ASP A 34 1.08 17.48 31.67
CA ASP A 34 2.27 17.51 30.83
C ASP A 34 2.39 16.12 30.20
N VAL A 35 2.12 16.04 28.91
CA VAL A 35 2.40 14.84 28.13
C VAL A 35 3.94 14.76 28.09
N PRO A 36 4.56 13.68 28.57
CA PRO A 36 6.01 13.56 28.54
C PRO A 36 6.53 13.82 27.13
N ALA A 37 7.49 14.73 27.01
CA ALA A 37 8.18 15.00 25.76
C ALA A 37 9.02 13.78 25.38
N GLY A 38 8.82 13.22 24.18
CA GLY A 38 9.75 12.25 23.61
C GLY A 38 11.13 12.87 23.39
N ILE A 39 12.18 12.06 23.57
CA ILE A 39 13.56 12.50 23.46
C ILE A 39 14.23 11.76 22.30
N VAL A 40 14.63 12.51 21.28
CA VAL A 40 15.40 11.98 20.15
C VAL A 40 16.86 12.34 20.28
N SER A 41 17.69 11.32 20.47
CA SER A 41 19.14 11.42 20.47
C SER A 41 19.70 11.36 19.05
N VAL A 42 20.64 12.26 18.74
CA VAL A 42 21.31 12.33 17.44
C VAL A 42 22.81 12.17 17.62
N PHE A 43 23.37 11.13 17.02
CA PHE A 43 24.80 10.93 16.86
C PHE A 43 25.21 11.10 15.39
N ALA A 44 26.36 11.72 15.16
CA ALA A 44 26.88 11.96 13.82
C ALA A 44 28.38 11.61 13.69
N SER A 45 28.74 11.06 12.54
CA SER A 45 30.13 10.81 12.16
C SER A 45 30.41 11.29 10.74
N GLN A 46 31.68 11.51 10.42
CA GLN A 46 32.11 11.94 9.10
C GLN A 46 31.77 10.87 8.05
N GLY A 47 31.10 11.28 6.97
CA GLY A 47 30.81 10.40 5.84
C GLY A 47 32.06 10.13 5.00
N SER A 48 31.96 9.16 4.09
CA SER A 48 33.08 8.74 3.23
C SER A 48 33.50 9.77 2.17
N PHE A 49 32.79 10.89 2.04
CA PHE A 49 33.05 11.94 1.07
C PHE A 49 33.12 13.30 1.77
N ALA A 50 33.80 14.26 1.15
CA ALA A 50 33.91 15.60 1.71
C ALA A 50 32.52 16.23 1.87
N GLY A 51 32.24 16.76 3.07
CA GLY A 51 30.99 17.45 3.39
C GLY A 51 29.77 16.53 3.55
N THR A 52 29.93 15.21 3.62
CA THR A 52 28.82 14.29 3.97
C THR A 52 28.88 13.86 5.44
N VAL A 53 27.71 13.54 6.00
CA VAL A 53 27.56 13.03 7.37
C VAL A 53 26.85 11.69 7.38
N ASN A 54 27.23 10.82 8.33
CA ASN A 54 26.44 9.65 8.70
C ASN A 54 25.66 9.96 9.97
N LEU A 55 24.38 9.61 10.02
CA LEU A 55 23.48 9.92 11.12
C LEU A 55 22.95 8.65 11.78
N VAL A 56 22.95 8.64 13.11
CA VAL A 56 22.20 7.68 13.92
C VAL A 56 21.24 8.49 14.78
N ILE A 57 19.96 8.25 14.59
CA ILE A 57 18.85 8.93 15.26
C ILE A 57 18.11 7.90 16.09
N THR A 58 17.95 8.16 17.37
CA THR A 58 17.35 7.20 18.32
C THR A 58 16.31 7.91 19.17
N GLY A 59 15.05 7.52 19.06
CA GLY A 59 13.98 7.92 19.97
C GLY A 59 14.03 7.15 21.29
N ASP A 60 13.19 7.58 22.21
CA ASP A 60 12.85 6.87 23.44
C ASP A 60 11.48 6.18 23.31
N ASP A 61 11.01 5.52 24.37
CA ASP A 61 9.73 4.78 24.34
C ASP A 61 8.48 5.68 24.49
N LEU A 62 8.53 6.89 23.93
CA LEU A 62 7.46 7.89 23.93
C LEU A 62 7.22 8.40 22.51
N ASP A 63 6.11 9.10 22.29
CA ASP A 63 5.80 9.70 20.99
C ASP A 63 6.91 10.66 20.53
N ASN A 64 7.60 10.29 19.44
CA ASN A 64 8.69 11.05 18.85
C ASN A 64 8.35 11.50 17.43
N GLN A 65 8.37 12.81 17.20
CA GLN A 65 8.11 13.40 15.89
C GLN A 65 9.32 14.18 15.37
N VAL A 66 9.88 13.73 14.24
CA VAL A 66 11.08 14.32 13.64
C VAL A 66 10.98 14.49 12.13
N ASP A 67 11.37 15.69 11.69
CA ASP A 67 11.62 16.00 10.29
C ASP A 67 13.12 16.05 10.00
N ILE A 68 13.57 15.35 8.98
CA ILE A 68 14.94 15.38 8.47
C ILE A 68 14.91 16.00 7.08
N VAL A 69 15.58 17.13 6.92
CA VAL A 69 15.48 17.97 5.72
C VAL A 69 16.87 18.37 5.23
N ARG A 70 17.09 18.28 3.91
CA ARG A 70 18.20 18.99 3.25
C ARG A 70 17.72 20.29 2.65
N GLU A 71 18.41 21.37 3.00
CA GLU A 71 18.23 22.67 2.40
C GLU A 71 19.59 23.35 2.23
N SER A 72 19.87 23.88 1.05
CA SER A 72 20.97 24.84 0.84
C SER A 72 22.36 24.38 1.34
N GLY A 73 22.69 23.09 1.16
CA GLY A 73 23.98 22.53 1.61
C GLY A 73 24.04 22.24 3.12
N GLN A 74 22.89 22.24 3.79
CA GLN A 74 22.76 21.83 5.18
C GLN A 74 21.87 20.59 5.28
N VAL A 75 22.09 19.82 6.35
CA VAL A 75 21.18 18.80 6.83
C VAL A 75 20.61 19.27 8.16
N LYS A 76 19.29 19.28 8.27
CA LYS A 76 18.56 19.69 9.47
C LYS A 76 17.77 18.52 10.00
N ILE A 77 17.84 18.30 11.31
CA ILE A 77 16.94 17.43 12.05
C ILE A 77 16.11 18.35 12.93
N ILE A 78 14.80 18.29 12.83
CA ILE A 78 13.87 19.21 13.48
C ILE A 78 12.90 18.37 14.29
N ALA A 79 12.81 18.63 15.59
CA ALA A 79 11.76 18.06 16.43
C ALA A 79 10.46 18.85 16.23
N GLN A 80 9.35 18.12 16.24
CA GLN A 80 8.00 18.67 16.17
C GLN A 80 7.22 18.32 17.45
N GLY A 81 6.08 19.00 17.64
CA GLY A 81 5.20 18.72 18.78
C GLY A 81 5.91 18.92 20.12
N THR A 82 5.86 17.90 20.98
CA THR A 82 6.53 17.89 22.29
C THR A 82 7.93 17.29 22.25
N THR A 83 8.39 16.75 21.11
CA THR A 83 9.69 16.08 21.01
C THR A 83 10.85 17.05 21.25
N VAL A 84 11.90 16.55 21.90
CA VAL A 84 13.14 17.29 22.17
C VAL A 84 14.33 16.55 21.57
N LEU A 85 15.23 17.29 20.94
CA LEU A 85 16.47 16.75 20.38
C LEU A 85 17.62 16.81 21.39
N HIS A 86 18.40 15.74 21.44
CA HIS A 86 19.63 15.64 22.19
C HIS A 86 20.81 15.32 21.25
N TYR A 87 21.66 16.30 20.99
CA TYR A 87 22.87 16.08 20.19
C TYR A 87 23.97 15.43 21.02
N ASN A 88 24.47 14.28 20.58
CA ASN A 88 25.55 13.59 21.26
C ASN A 88 26.89 14.31 21.03
N LEU A 89 27.49 14.83 22.11
CA LEU A 89 28.76 15.57 22.07
C LEU A 89 29.99 14.72 21.71
N SER A 90 29.90 13.38 21.73
CA SER A 90 30.95 12.51 21.22
C SER A 90 30.93 12.36 19.69
N SER A 91 29.99 13.00 19.01
CA SER A 91 29.91 13.01 17.55
C SER A 91 31.15 13.67 16.93
N ASN A 92 31.60 13.13 15.79
CA ASN A 92 32.66 13.71 14.97
C ASN A 92 32.24 13.76 13.50
N PRO A 93 31.35 14.70 13.13
CA PRO A 93 30.74 14.74 11.81
C PRO A 93 31.66 15.27 10.71
N GLY A 94 32.85 15.81 11.06
CA GLY A 94 33.77 16.42 10.09
C GLY A 94 33.23 17.70 9.43
N VAL A 95 32.13 18.26 9.94
CA VAL A 95 31.50 19.51 9.51
C VAL A 95 31.06 20.34 10.72
N SER A 96 30.79 21.63 10.53
CA SER A 96 30.23 22.48 11.58
C SER A 96 28.80 22.04 11.94
N VAL A 97 28.49 22.07 13.24
CA VAL A 97 27.16 21.72 13.77
C VAL A 97 26.65 22.82 14.68
N THR A 98 25.38 23.17 14.52
CA THR A 98 24.65 24.07 15.41
C THR A 98 23.47 23.31 16.01
N PRO A 99 23.61 22.74 17.24
CA PRO A 99 22.54 22.02 17.89
C PRO A 99 21.70 22.92 18.80
N THR A 100 20.38 22.72 18.77
CA THR A 100 19.41 23.19 19.76
C THR A 100 18.50 22.02 20.14
N TYR A 101 17.66 22.23 21.16
CA TYR A 101 16.67 21.24 21.60
C TYR A 101 15.53 21.00 20.60
N THR A 102 15.37 21.83 19.58
CA THR A 102 14.32 21.68 18.56
C THR A 102 14.88 21.51 17.16
N GLN A 103 16.16 21.82 16.94
CA GLN A 103 16.80 21.68 15.65
C GLN A 103 18.30 21.43 15.78
N ILE A 104 18.81 20.44 15.04
CA ILE A 104 20.23 20.22 14.86
C ILE A 104 20.56 20.48 13.39
N THR A 105 21.41 21.47 13.13
CA THR A 105 21.87 21.82 11.78
C THR A 105 23.31 21.37 11.58
N PHE A 106 23.57 20.63 10.51
CA PHE A 106 24.89 20.27 10.02
C PHE A 106 25.19 21.07 8.74
N ASP A 107 26.34 21.73 8.66
CA ASP A 107 26.85 22.36 7.41
C ASP A 107 27.44 21.29 6.47
N ALA A 108 26.63 20.28 6.17
CA ALA A 108 26.96 19.13 5.35
C ALA A 108 26.59 19.39 3.88
N SER A 109 27.45 20.08 3.13
CA SER A 109 27.22 20.43 1.73
C SER A 109 27.02 19.21 0.82
N GLY A 110 27.73 18.11 1.13
CA GLY A 110 27.57 16.81 0.52
C GLY A 110 26.29 16.07 0.94
N GLY A 111 25.64 16.48 2.03
CA GLY A 111 24.39 15.90 2.53
C GLY A 111 24.59 14.71 3.47
N ILE A 112 23.58 13.84 3.52
CA ILE A 112 23.63 12.60 4.30
C ILE A 112 24.20 11.50 3.42
N ARG A 113 25.20 10.78 3.92
CA ARG A 113 25.69 9.56 3.28
C ARG A 113 24.88 8.36 3.78
N ASP A 114 24.94 8.04 5.06
CA ASP A 114 24.17 6.95 5.66
C ASP A 114 23.29 7.48 6.79
N ILE A 115 22.11 6.89 6.98
CA ILE A 115 21.20 7.22 8.06
C ILE A 115 20.57 5.96 8.64
N SER A 116 20.55 5.90 9.96
CA SER A 116 19.83 4.90 10.75
C SER A 116 18.89 5.63 11.70
N ILE A 117 17.62 5.25 11.69
CA ILE A 117 16.59 5.79 12.57
C ILE A 117 15.99 4.60 13.36
N THR A 118 15.88 4.75 14.67
CA THR A 118 15.21 3.79 15.56
C THR A 118 14.37 4.58 16.55
N MET A 119 13.05 4.50 16.51
CA MET A 119 12.21 5.39 17.31
C MET A 119 11.81 4.79 18.66
N GLY A 120 11.59 3.47 18.74
CA GLY A 120 11.39 2.77 20.01
C GLY A 120 9.93 2.39 20.20
N GLY A 121 9.40 2.53 21.41
CA GLY A 121 7.94 2.52 21.61
C GLY A 121 7.32 3.90 21.44
N GLY A 122 6.00 3.98 21.24
CA GLY A 122 5.28 5.25 21.15
C GLY A 122 4.55 5.39 19.83
N HIS A 123 3.86 6.53 19.62
CA HIS A 123 3.29 6.87 18.33
C HIS A 123 4.25 7.81 17.58
N ASP A 124 5.13 7.22 16.80
CA ASP A 124 6.25 7.91 16.18
C ASP A 124 5.92 8.44 14.80
N ALA A 125 6.55 9.55 14.45
CA ALA A 125 6.31 10.22 13.20
C ALA A 125 7.63 10.74 12.61
N VAL A 126 8.11 10.04 11.57
CA VAL A 126 9.38 10.33 10.91
C VAL A 126 9.14 10.79 9.49
N ARG A 127 9.61 11.99 9.16
CA ARG A 127 9.60 12.50 7.79
C ARG A 127 11.01 12.75 7.31
N VAL A 128 11.36 12.18 6.16
CA VAL A 128 12.63 12.44 5.49
C VAL A 128 12.38 13.12 4.14
N SER A 129 12.82 14.37 4.04
CA SER A 129 12.76 15.16 2.82
C SER A 129 14.12 15.17 2.14
N ALA A 130 14.26 14.32 1.13
CA ALA A 130 15.42 14.20 0.27
C ALA A 130 15.26 15.02 -1.02
N ILE A 131 14.72 16.24 -0.93
CA ILE A 131 14.51 17.09 -2.09
C ILE A 131 15.87 17.66 -2.56
N GLY A 132 16.22 17.45 -3.83
CA GLY A 132 17.50 17.91 -4.42
C GLY A 132 18.33 16.77 -4.98
N ASN A 133 19.65 16.95 -5.13
CA ASN A 133 20.55 15.84 -5.51
C ASN A 133 21.04 15.09 -4.27
N HIS A 134 20.32 14.01 -3.98
CA HIS A 134 20.52 12.88 -3.08
C HIS A 134 21.41 11.72 -3.50
N SER A 135 22.40 11.32 -2.72
CA SER A 135 22.71 9.89 -2.67
C SER A 135 22.85 9.41 -1.24
N PHE A 136 21.89 8.60 -0.81
CA PHE A 136 22.04 7.80 0.40
C PHE A 136 22.78 6.52 0.02
N GLY A 137 23.76 6.13 0.84
CA GLY A 137 24.22 4.76 0.90
C GLY A 137 23.15 3.93 1.58
N ASN A 138 23.32 3.70 2.88
CA ASN A 138 22.40 2.92 3.69
C ASN A 138 21.37 3.84 4.34
N PHE A 139 20.09 3.54 4.13
CA PHE A 139 18.96 4.20 4.78
C PHE A 139 18.12 3.15 5.49
N GLY A 140 18.31 3.04 6.80
CA GLY A 140 17.53 2.16 7.67
C GLY A 140 16.60 2.96 8.59
N VAL A 141 15.36 2.48 8.71
CA VAL A 141 14.36 3.00 9.63
C VAL A 141 13.73 1.82 10.35
N ASN A 142 13.72 1.87 11.68
CA ASN A 142 12.89 1.05 12.54
C ASN A 142 12.03 2.02 13.35
N LEU A 143 10.71 1.96 13.23
CA LEU A 143 9.82 2.82 14.02
C LEU A 143 9.60 2.19 15.40
N GLY A 144 9.27 0.90 15.42
CA GLY A 144 9.20 0.10 16.64
C GLY A 144 7.73 -0.11 17.02
N SER A 145 7.38 -0.13 18.29
CA SER A 145 6.00 -0.47 18.67
C SER A 145 5.11 0.76 18.83
N GLY A 146 3.96 0.75 18.18
CA GLY A 146 2.88 1.72 18.29
C GLY A 146 2.40 2.15 16.92
N ASN A 147 1.33 2.94 16.87
CA ASN A 147 0.78 3.39 15.59
C ASN A 147 1.67 4.51 15.02
N ASP A 148 2.53 4.15 14.09
CA ASP A 148 3.60 5.01 13.60
C ASP A 148 3.29 5.57 12.22
N SER A 149 4.04 6.62 11.85
CA SER A 149 3.98 7.19 10.52
C SER A 149 5.36 7.48 9.96
N PHE A 150 5.58 7.03 8.72
CA PHE A 150 6.80 7.31 7.98
C PHE A 150 6.50 7.97 6.65
N LEU A 151 7.22 9.05 6.35
CA LEU A 151 7.12 9.74 5.08
C LEU A 151 8.50 9.96 4.47
N LEU A 152 8.78 9.29 3.35
CA LEU A 152 9.92 9.55 2.49
C LEU A 152 9.51 10.36 1.25
N LEU A 153 10.01 11.60 1.17
CA LEU A 153 9.81 12.50 0.03
C LEU A 153 11.11 12.64 -0.76
N GLY A 154 11.14 12.11 -1.98
CA GLY A 154 12.18 12.38 -2.96
C GLY A 154 11.84 13.55 -3.92
N SER A 155 12.76 13.88 -4.82
CA SER A 155 12.49 14.85 -5.89
C SER A 155 11.94 14.18 -7.16
N SER A 156 10.89 14.77 -7.74
CA SER A 156 10.49 14.43 -9.11
C SER A 156 11.56 14.85 -10.11
N SER A 157 12.36 13.92 -10.61
CA SER A 157 12.97 14.15 -11.91
C SER A 157 13.16 12.85 -12.66
N THR A 158 12.73 12.88 -13.91
CA THR A 158 12.90 11.88 -14.96
C THR A 158 14.34 11.75 -15.46
N ALA A 159 15.32 12.33 -14.76
CA ALA A 159 16.73 12.27 -15.12
C ALA A 159 17.47 11.23 -14.25
N PRO A 160 18.37 10.41 -14.80
CA PRO A 160 18.93 9.23 -14.15
C PRO A 160 19.86 9.49 -12.93
N ASN A 161 19.98 10.74 -12.45
CA ASN A 161 21.06 11.14 -11.52
C ASN A 161 20.58 11.96 -10.30
N ILE A 162 19.32 11.84 -9.89
CA ILE A 162 18.76 12.76 -8.89
C ILE A 162 17.97 11.96 -7.85
N ASN A 163 18.52 11.84 -6.64
CA ASN A 163 18.03 11.04 -5.51
C ASN A 163 18.11 9.52 -5.67
N PHE A 164 19.30 8.98 -5.45
CA PHE A 164 19.55 7.55 -5.43
C PHE A 164 19.78 7.06 -4.00
N VAL A 165 18.88 6.24 -3.47
CA VAL A 165 19.14 5.48 -2.24
C VAL A 165 19.71 4.12 -2.65
N ASN A 166 20.95 3.80 -2.25
CA ASN A 166 21.55 2.51 -2.60
C ASN A 166 20.80 1.35 -1.93
N SER A 167 20.44 1.50 -0.66
CA SER A 167 19.63 0.51 0.05
C SER A 167 18.69 1.21 1.03
N PHE A 168 17.40 0.92 0.91
CA PHE A 168 16.37 1.38 1.82
C PHE A 168 15.77 0.19 2.59
N SER A 169 15.62 0.33 3.90
CA SER A 169 14.85 -0.61 4.71
C SER A 169 14.00 0.18 5.70
N LEU A 170 12.72 -0.11 5.71
CA LEU A 170 11.77 0.34 6.72
C LEU A 170 11.17 -0.89 7.39
N ASP A 171 11.11 -0.84 8.71
CA ASP A 171 10.43 -1.78 9.58
C ASP A 171 9.60 -0.98 10.60
N SER A 172 8.28 -1.07 10.56
CA SER A 172 7.42 -0.42 11.55
C SER A 172 6.91 -1.38 12.64
N ASP A 173 7.35 -2.63 12.64
CA ASP A 173 7.15 -3.63 13.71
C ASP A 173 5.68 -3.90 14.11
N SER A 174 5.09 -3.19 15.07
CA SER A 174 3.73 -3.50 15.54
C SER A 174 2.93 -2.24 15.82
N GLY A 175 1.68 -2.19 15.38
CA GLY A 175 0.80 -1.03 15.49
C GLY A 175 0.05 -0.81 14.18
N ASP A 176 -1.00 0.01 14.18
CA ASP A 176 -1.65 0.38 12.90
C ASP A 176 -0.82 1.50 12.23
N ASP A 177 0.03 1.13 11.27
CA ASP A 177 1.06 2.01 10.73
C ASP A 177 0.70 2.68 9.41
N LEU A 178 1.35 3.83 9.16
CA LEU A 178 1.14 4.64 7.97
C LEU A 178 2.44 5.00 7.26
N VAL A 179 2.69 4.34 6.13
CA VAL A 179 3.91 4.50 5.35
C VAL A 179 3.63 5.20 4.02
N TYR A 180 4.37 6.27 3.73
CA TYR A 180 4.35 6.97 2.45
C TYR A 180 5.75 7.04 1.84
N VAL A 181 5.91 6.47 0.64
CA VAL A 181 7.12 6.62 -0.18
C VAL A 181 6.74 7.33 -1.47
N TYR A 182 7.23 8.55 -1.64
CA TYR A 182 6.85 9.43 -2.73
C TYR A 182 8.06 9.89 -3.55
N LYS A 183 7.97 9.79 -4.88
CA LYS A 183 8.94 10.38 -5.84
C LYS A 183 10.40 10.03 -5.56
N THR A 184 10.66 8.79 -5.18
CA THR A 184 12.01 8.34 -4.77
C THR A 184 12.52 7.24 -5.70
N ALA A 185 13.79 7.30 -6.10
CA ALA A 185 14.48 6.22 -6.81
C ALA A 185 15.38 5.43 -5.83
N LEU A 186 15.13 4.14 -5.67
CA LEU A 186 15.75 3.27 -4.65
C LEU A 186 16.47 2.09 -5.33
N SER A 187 17.79 1.93 -5.35
CA SER A 187 18.40 0.75 -6.02
C SER A 187 17.84 -0.62 -5.59
N GLY A 188 17.28 -0.67 -4.39
CA GLY A 188 16.36 -1.66 -3.86
C GLY A 188 15.79 -1.13 -2.55
N GLY A 189 14.61 -1.61 -2.16
CA GLY A 189 13.98 -1.22 -0.90
C GLY A 189 13.15 -2.32 -0.29
N THR A 190 13.20 -2.45 1.04
CA THR A 190 12.27 -3.25 1.83
C THR A 190 11.36 -2.34 2.64
N VAL A 191 10.08 -2.67 2.68
CA VAL A 191 9.10 -2.09 3.62
C VAL A 191 8.44 -3.26 4.33
N SER A 192 8.58 -3.30 5.65
CA SER A 192 7.90 -4.24 6.54
C SER A 192 7.03 -3.43 7.50
N THR A 193 5.75 -3.79 7.67
CA THR A 193 4.87 -3.09 8.63
C THR A 193 4.46 -3.95 9.82
N GLY A 194 4.39 -5.27 9.65
CA GLY A 194 4.40 -6.21 10.77
C GLY A 194 2.99 -6.53 11.30
N GLU A 195 2.74 -6.39 12.60
CA GLU A 195 1.40 -6.65 13.17
C GLU A 195 0.57 -5.37 13.26
N GLY A 196 -0.63 -5.33 12.70
CA GLY A 196 -1.50 -4.15 12.72
C GLY A 196 -2.34 -4.04 11.46
N ASN A 197 -3.25 -3.06 11.39
CA ASN A 197 -3.93 -2.74 10.14
C ASN A 197 -3.18 -1.60 9.45
N ASP A 198 -2.23 -1.95 8.61
CA ASP A 198 -1.26 -1.03 8.07
C ASP A 198 -1.70 -0.43 6.76
N THR A 199 -1.17 0.75 6.45
CA THR A 199 -1.38 1.38 5.16
C THR A 199 -0.07 1.85 4.55
N VAL A 200 0.27 1.27 3.40
CA VAL A 200 1.47 1.60 2.62
C VAL A 200 1.08 2.26 1.30
N TYR A 201 1.59 3.47 1.08
CA TYR A 201 1.41 4.25 -0.13
C TYR A 201 2.74 4.39 -0.87
N LEU A 202 2.84 3.74 -2.04
CA LEU A 202 3.97 3.85 -2.95
C LEU A 202 3.54 4.68 -4.16
N ASN A 203 4.14 5.85 -4.35
CA ASN A 203 3.73 6.75 -5.43
C ASN A 203 4.91 7.40 -6.14
N ASP A 204 4.90 7.32 -7.48
CA ASP A 204 6.00 7.76 -8.35
C ASP A 204 7.35 7.13 -7.93
N CYS A 205 7.34 5.87 -7.50
CA CYS A 205 8.55 5.17 -7.06
C CYS A 205 9.36 4.63 -8.24
N GLY A 206 10.70 4.79 -8.21
CA GLY A 206 11.55 4.67 -9.40
C GLY A 206 12.32 3.35 -9.57
N VAL A 207 12.19 2.37 -8.66
CA VAL A 207 12.98 1.12 -8.67
C VAL A 207 12.35 0.06 -7.72
N ALA A 208 12.87 -1.18 -7.73
CA ALA A 208 12.39 -2.38 -7.02
C ALA A 208 12.13 -2.15 -5.52
N ILE A 209 10.91 -2.43 -5.09
CA ILE A 209 10.50 -2.44 -3.69
C ILE A 209 9.87 -3.80 -3.42
N SER A 210 10.26 -4.42 -2.32
CA SER A 210 9.58 -5.55 -1.72
C SER A 210 8.83 -5.08 -0.47
N THR A 211 7.51 -5.28 -0.44
CA THR A 211 6.67 -4.98 0.72
C THR A 211 6.24 -6.27 1.42
N SER A 212 6.26 -6.27 2.75
CA SER A 212 5.73 -7.32 3.62
C SER A 212 4.80 -6.64 4.63
N LEU A 213 3.49 -6.84 4.54
CA LEU A 213 2.56 -6.09 5.40
C LEU A 213 2.31 -6.81 6.72
N GLY A 214 2.18 -8.14 6.70
CA GLY A 214 2.29 -8.95 7.90
C GLY A 214 0.92 -9.44 8.38
N ALA A 215 0.50 -9.11 9.60
CA ALA A 215 -0.76 -9.60 10.15
C ALA A 215 -1.72 -8.46 10.48
N GLY A 216 -2.94 -8.53 9.95
CA GLY A 216 -4.01 -7.55 10.15
C GLY A 216 -4.72 -7.29 8.83
N ASN A 217 -5.55 -6.25 8.73
CA ASN A 217 -6.21 -5.94 7.45
C ASN A 217 -5.50 -4.77 6.79
N ASP A 218 -4.55 -5.09 5.92
CA ASP A 218 -3.60 -4.14 5.39
C ASP A 218 -4.04 -3.52 4.07
N THR A 219 -3.51 -2.34 3.77
CA THR A 219 -3.77 -1.64 2.52
C THR A 219 -2.48 -1.21 1.84
N LEU A 220 -2.22 -1.76 0.66
CA LEU A 220 -1.16 -1.33 -0.24
C LEU A 220 -1.74 -0.55 -1.42
N LEU A 221 -1.35 0.72 -1.57
CA LEU A 221 -1.63 1.51 -2.77
C LEU A 221 -0.34 1.75 -3.56
N VAL A 222 -0.30 1.25 -4.79
CA VAL A 222 0.79 1.47 -5.74
C VAL A 222 0.31 2.38 -6.87
N ASN A 223 0.97 3.53 -7.05
CA ASN A 223 0.60 4.52 -8.05
C ASN A 223 1.79 5.00 -8.86
N SER A 224 1.74 4.79 -10.18
CA SER A 224 2.73 5.32 -11.13
C SER A 224 4.18 4.93 -10.82
N CYS A 225 4.37 3.76 -10.20
CA CYS A 225 5.67 3.20 -9.90
C CYS A 225 6.31 2.57 -11.14
N ARG A 226 7.59 2.86 -11.37
CA ARG A 226 8.40 2.34 -12.48
C ARG A 226 9.62 1.65 -11.90
N SER A 227 9.52 0.36 -11.66
CA SER A 227 10.53 -0.38 -10.91
C SER A 227 11.10 -1.56 -11.68
N GLY A 228 12.17 -2.16 -11.13
CA GLY A 228 12.62 -3.49 -11.52
C GLY A 228 11.61 -4.56 -11.08
N PRO A 229 12.07 -5.72 -10.57
CA PRO A 229 11.16 -6.64 -9.88
C PRO A 229 10.39 -5.92 -8.76
N PHE A 230 9.10 -6.19 -8.65
CA PHE A 230 8.26 -5.74 -7.53
C PHE A 230 7.62 -6.95 -6.87
N SER A 231 7.63 -6.99 -5.54
CA SER A 231 6.96 -8.02 -4.76
C SER A 231 6.16 -7.41 -3.63
N ALA A 232 4.92 -7.86 -3.47
CA ALA A 232 4.13 -7.59 -2.28
C ALA A 232 3.73 -8.93 -1.63
N ASP A 233 4.01 -9.06 -0.35
CA ASP A 233 3.45 -10.06 0.54
C ASP A 233 2.48 -9.31 1.46
N LEU A 234 1.19 -9.61 1.35
CA LEU A 234 0.14 -8.95 2.14
C LEU A 234 0.06 -9.61 3.53
N GLY A 235 0.08 -10.94 3.58
CA GLY A 235 0.31 -11.70 4.79
C GLY A 235 -0.97 -12.37 5.29
N SER A 236 -1.45 -12.05 6.48
CA SER A 236 -2.66 -12.65 7.03
C SER A 236 -3.67 -11.62 7.47
N GLY A 237 -4.92 -11.81 7.06
CA GLY A 237 -6.05 -10.93 7.30
C GLY A 237 -6.72 -10.55 5.98
N ASN A 238 -7.65 -9.61 5.98
CA ASN A 238 -8.39 -9.27 4.76
C ASN A 238 -7.73 -8.07 4.09
N ASP A 239 -6.73 -8.34 3.27
CA ASP A 239 -5.82 -7.32 2.76
C ASP A 239 -6.30 -6.72 1.45
N GLN A 240 -5.81 -5.52 1.13
CA GLN A 240 -6.17 -4.80 -0.09
C GLN A 240 -4.94 -4.26 -0.79
N ALA A 241 -4.65 -4.76 -1.99
CA ALA A 241 -3.62 -4.24 -2.86
C ALA A 241 -4.24 -3.56 -4.09
N ASN A 242 -3.95 -2.27 -4.29
CA ASN A 242 -4.52 -1.44 -5.33
C ASN A 242 -3.44 -0.85 -6.23
N PHE A 243 -3.43 -1.26 -7.50
CA PHE A 243 -2.53 -0.74 -8.53
C PHE A 243 -3.25 0.30 -9.40
N THR A 244 -2.80 1.54 -9.28
CA THR A 244 -3.40 2.73 -9.90
C THR A 244 -2.37 3.51 -10.72
N GLY A 245 -2.81 4.48 -11.52
CA GLY A 245 -1.92 5.30 -12.34
C GLY A 245 -1.23 4.53 -13.47
N ASN A 246 0.05 4.83 -13.74
CA ASN A 246 0.84 4.23 -14.83
C ASN A 246 2.05 3.45 -14.29
N ASN A 247 1.82 2.21 -13.84
CA ASN A 247 2.86 1.34 -13.31
C ASN A 247 3.61 0.59 -14.42
N LYS A 248 4.91 0.37 -14.20
CA LYS A 248 5.74 -0.49 -15.04
C LYS A 248 6.74 -1.28 -14.20
N PHE A 249 6.65 -2.60 -14.25
CA PHE A 249 7.47 -3.53 -13.49
C PHE A 249 8.39 -4.32 -14.43
N GLY A 250 9.69 -4.19 -14.21
CA GLY A 250 10.72 -4.81 -15.02
C GLY A 250 11.26 -3.96 -16.17
N ARG A 251 12.29 -4.49 -16.83
CA ARG A 251 13.03 -3.84 -17.91
C ARG A 251 13.58 -4.87 -18.89
N LEU A 252 13.56 -4.51 -20.17
CA LEU A 252 14.31 -5.23 -21.19
C LEU A 252 15.73 -4.64 -21.27
N PHE A 253 16.74 -5.44 -20.96
CA PHE A 253 18.15 -5.10 -21.12
C PHE A 253 18.75 -5.94 -22.25
N GLY A 254 18.86 -5.35 -23.45
CA GLY A 254 19.27 -6.10 -24.64
C GLY A 254 18.22 -7.16 -24.98
N SER A 255 18.60 -8.44 -24.87
CA SER A 255 17.70 -9.60 -25.02
C SER A 255 17.30 -10.26 -23.69
N THR A 256 17.71 -9.69 -22.54
CA THR A 256 17.41 -10.25 -21.23
C THR A 256 16.22 -9.53 -20.61
N TRP A 257 15.19 -10.29 -20.28
CA TRP A 257 14.05 -9.85 -19.51
C TRP A 257 14.42 -9.88 -18.03
N ASP A 258 14.41 -8.72 -17.38
CA ASP A 258 14.60 -8.59 -15.94
C ASP A 258 13.35 -7.98 -15.32
N GLY A 259 12.99 -8.44 -14.12
CA GLY A 259 11.80 -7.97 -13.41
C GLY A 259 10.63 -8.94 -13.40
N GLY A 260 9.49 -8.37 -13.02
CA GLY A 260 8.23 -9.06 -12.80
C GLY A 260 7.42 -8.39 -11.69
N LEU A 261 6.18 -8.82 -11.54
CA LEU A 261 5.28 -8.45 -10.46
C LEU A 261 4.88 -9.72 -9.72
N THR A 262 5.19 -9.79 -8.43
CA THR A 262 4.68 -10.82 -7.52
C THR A 262 3.74 -10.20 -6.50
N VAL A 263 2.57 -10.79 -6.29
CA VAL A 263 1.68 -10.47 -5.19
C VAL A 263 1.28 -11.77 -4.51
N VAL A 264 1.49 -11.84 -3.20
CA VAL A 264 1.05 -12.94 -2.34
C VAL A 264 0.03 -12.37 -1.36
N GLY A 265 -1.19 -12.91 -1.34
CA GLY A 265 -2.25 -12.53 -0.41
C GLY A 265 -2.02 -13.17 0.95
N GLY A 266 -2.03 -14.51 0.97
CA GLY A 266 -1.64 -15.32 2.12
C GLY A 266 -2.86 -16.00 2.72
N GLY A 267 -3.42 -15.49 3.81
CA GLY A 267 -4.65 -16.04 4.36
C GLY A 267 -5.65 -14.97 4.75
N GLY A 268 -6.89 -15.08 4.28
CA GLY A 268 -7.96 -14.14 4.59
C GLY A 268 -8.88 -13.92 3.41
N HIS A 269 -9.45 -12.73 3.25
CA HIS A 269 -10.32 -12.41 2.10
C HIS A 269 -9.73 -11.22 1.36
N ASP A 270 -8.77 -11.50 0.50
CA ASP A 270 -7.93 -10.48 -0.08
C ASP A 270 -8.56 -9.84 -1.31
N LEU A 271 -8.26 -8.56 -1.53
CA LEU A 271 -8.66 -7.81 -2.70
C LEU A 271 -7.43 -7.26 -3.43
N LEU A 272 -7.13 -7.85 -4.58
CA LEU A 272 -6.15 -7.32 -5.51
C LEU A 272 -6.87 -6.61 -6.66
N SER A 273 -6.60 -5.32 -6.84
CA SER A 273 -7.21 -4.52 -7.90
C SER A 273 -6.20 -3.80 -8.80
N PHE A 274 -6.47 -3.80 -10.10
CA PHE A 274 -5.78 -3.01 -11.11
C PHE A 274 -6.77 -2.08 -11.78
N SER A 275 -6.65 -0.78 -11.53
CA SER A 275 -7.53 0.25 -12.11
C SER A 275 -6.77 1.28 -12.95
N GLY A 276 -5.45 1.37 -12.78
CA GLY A 276 -4.54 2.09 -13.67
C GLY A 276 -3.78 1.15 -14.61
N ARG A 277 -3.15 1.71 -15.64
CA ARG A 277 -2.29 0.95 -16.55
C ARG A 277 -1.10 0.38 -15.78
N THR A 278 -0.93 -0.93 -15.86
CA THR A 278 0.15 -1.68 -15.23
C THR A 278 0.79 -2.59 -16.28
N GLU A 279 2.05 -2.33 -16.58
CA GLU A 279 2.84 -3.10 -17.54
C GLU A 279 3.84 -3.96 -16.78
N VAL A 280 3.76 -5.28 -16.94
CA VAL A 280 4.67 -6.24 -16.34
C VAL A 280 5.54 -6.84 -17.43
N LEU A 281 6.85 -6.70 -17.29
CA LEU A 281 7.82 -7.35 -18.15
C LEU A 281 8.33 -8.62 -17.45
N ASN A 282 8.56 -9.68 -18.21
CA ASN A 282 8.99 -11.02 -17.78
C ASN A 282 7.89 -11.89 -17.17
N LYS A 283 7.48 -11.64 -15.91
CA LYS A 283 6.57 -12.52 -15.17
C LYS A 283 5.61 -11.77 -14.24
N LEU A 284 4.34 -12.15 -14.32
CA LEU A 284 3.29 -11.87 -13.35
C LEU A 284 3.02 -13.14 -12.55
N ASN A 285 3.17 -13.07 -11.23
CA ASN A 285 2.81 -14.13 -10.30
C ASN A 285 1.87 -13.56 -9.24
N ILE A 286 0.62 -14.00 -9.25
CA ILE A 286 -0.37 -13.67 -8.23
C ILE A 286 -0.73 -14.97 -7.53
N ASP A 287 -0.62 -14.99 -6.20
CA ASP A 287 -1.06 -16.10 -5.36
C ASP A 287 -1.81 -15.50 -4.17
N LEU A 288 -3.15 -15.40 -4.26
CA LEU A 288 -3.93 -14.76 -3.19
C LEU A 288 -4.08 -15.65 -1.96
N GLY A 289 -3.72 -16.93 -2.06
CA GLY A 289 -3.71 -17.83 -0.93
C GLY A 289 -5.09 -18.36 -0.58
N VAL A 290 -5.38 -18.55 0.71
CA VAL A 290 -6.62 -19.16 1.18
C VAL A 290 -7.65 -18.13 1.67
N GLY A 291 -8.92 -18.44 1.41
CA GLY A 291 -10.12 -17.68 1.76
C GLY A 291 -10.73 -17.02 0.52
N ASN A 292 -11.83 -16.29 0.69
CA ASN A 292 -12.64 -15.77 -0.42
C ASN A 292 -12.03 -14.52 -1.05
N ASP A 293 -11.12 -14.74 -1.98
CA ASP A 293 -10.28 -13.71 -2.58
C ASP A 293 -10.90 -13.08 -3.82
N ARG A 294 -10.44 -11.88 -4.17
CA ARG A 294 -10.91 -11.13 -5.33
C ARG A 294 -9.76 -10.51 -6.11
N LEU A 295 -9.63 -10.90 -7.38
CA LEU A 295 -8.80 -10.22 -8.37
C LEU A 295 -9.67 -9.42 -9.32
N LEU A 296 -9.53 -8.10 -9.31
CA LEU A 296 -10.29 -7.18 -10.16
C LEU A 296 -9.38 -6.39 -11.11
N VAL A 297 -9.63 -6.45 -12.41
CA VAL A 297 -8.92 -5.63 -13.41
C VAL A 297 -9.93 -4.77 -14.16
N ALA A 298 -9.76 -3.45 -14.14
CA ALA A 298 -10.61 -2.53 -14.89
C ALA A 298 -10.44 -2.69 -16.40
N ALA A 299 -11.50 -2.45 -17.17
CA ALA A 299 -11.34 -2.21 -18.60
C ALA A 299 -10.65 -0.85 -18.81
N ALA A 300 -9.72 -0.78 -19.77
CA ALA A 300 -9.16 0.51 -20.17
C ALA A 300 -10.28 1.44 -20.66
N ALA A 301 -10.08 2.76 -20.53
CA ALA A 301 -11.15 3.73 -20.76
C ALA A 301 -11.71 3.63 -22.19
N ASN A 302 -10.82 3.63 -23.19
CA ASN A 302 -11.18 3.62 -24.60
C ASN A 302 -10.68 2.37 -25.32
N ALA A 303 -11.39 1.96 -26.38
CA ALA A 303 -11.03 0.82 -27.24
C ALA A 303 -9.58 0.84 -27.78
N ALA A 304 -9.02 2.03 -28.00
CA ALA A 304 -7.68 2.23 -28.52
C ALA A 304 -6.60 2.37 -27.43
N ASP A 305 -7.00 2.45 -26.15
CA ASP A 305 -6.05 2.56 -25.05
C ASP A 305 -5.34 1.21 -24.85
N PRO A 306 -4.07 1.22 -24.39
CA PRO A 306 -3.41 0.01 -23.92
C PRO A 306 -4.21 -0.68 -22.81
N ALA A 307 -4.03 -1.99 -22.66
CA ALA A 307 -4.70 -2.75 -21.61
C ALA A 307 -4.37 -2.21 -20.22
N THR A 308 -5.33 -2.31 -19.28
CA THR A 308 -5.12 -1.95 -17.88
C THR A 308 -4.02 -2.81 -17.25
N LEU A 309 -3.99 -4.11 -17.53
CA LEU A 309 -2.89 -4.99 -17.10
C LEU A 309 -2.30 -5.72 -18.31
N SER A 310 -1.04 -5.45 -18.64
CA SER A 310 -0.34 -6.13 -19.73
C SER A 310 0.86 -6.88 -19.21
N VAL A 311 1.06 -8.11 -19.70
CA VAL A 311 2.21 -8.95 -19.38
C VAL A 311 2.90 -9.30 -20.69
N ASP A 312 4.17 -8.95 -20.78
CA ASP A 312 5.04 -9.26 -21.91
C ASP A 312 6.31 -9.94 -21.40
N GLY A 313 6.80 -10.94 -22.12
CA GLY A 313 7.87 -11.80 -21.63
C GLY A 313 8.56 -12.55 -22.77
N PRO A 314 9.53 -13.43 -22.45
CA PRO A 314 10.12 -14.28 -23.46
C PRO A 314 9.11 -15.29 -23.99
N ASP A 315 8.94 -15.32 -25.32
CA ASP A 315 7.99 -16.18 -26.03
C ASP A 315 7.97 -17.63 -25.51
N GLY A 316 6.76 -18.17 -25.29
CA GLY A 316 6.53 -19.60 -25.06
C GLY A 316 6.68 -20.10 -23.62
N GLN A 317 6.83 -19.21 -22.63
CA GLN A 317 6.76 -19.55 -21.20
C GLN A 317 5.43 -19.12 -20.57
N VAL A 318 5.12 -19.68 -19.39
CA VAL A 318 4.10 -19.09 -18.51
C VAL A 318 4.66 -17.78 -17.96
N ASN A 319 4.14 -16.67 -18.48
CA ASN A 319 4.51 -15.33 -18.07
C ASN A 319 3.44 -14.73 -17.14
N ALA A 320 2.20 -15.24 -17.14
CA ALA A 320 1.17 -14.86 -16.19
C ALA A 320 0.63 -16.10 -15.46
N LEU A 321 0.88 -16.17 -14.17
CA LEU A 321 0.38 -17.20 -13.27
C LEU A 321 -0.45 -16.53 -12.20
N ILE A 322 -1.71 -16.94 -12.11
CA ILE A 322 -2.68 -16.42 -11.14
C ILE A 322 -3.26 -17.63 -10.40
N ARG A 323 -3.10 -17.65 -9.08
CA ARG A 323 -3.62 -18.68 -8.19
C ARG A 323 -4.48 -18.06 -7.11
N LEU A 324 -5.62 -18.68 -6.89
CA LEU A 324 -6.50 -18.53 -5.76
C LEU A 324 -6.62 -19.97 -5.21
N GLN A 325 -6.43 -20.19 -3.90
CA GLN A 325 -6.26 -21.54 -3.35
C GLN A 325 -7.60 -22.11 -2.89
N ALA A 326 -7.88 -22.13 -1.58
CA ALA A 326 -9.14 -22.66 -1.08
C ALA A 326 -10.03 -21.49 -0.65
N GLY A 327 -11.20 -21.32 -1.26
CA GLY A 327 -12.05 -20.15 -1.09
C GLY A 327 -13.17 -20.11 -2.12
N ASN A 328 -14.17 -19.27 -1.91
CA ASN A 328 -15.14 -18.93 -2.96
C ASN A 328 -14.65 -17.66 -3.66
N ASP A 329 -13.84 -17.83 -4.68
CA ASP A 329 -13.01 -16.77 -5.22
C ASP A 329 -13.64 -16.06 -6.42
N LEU A 330 -13.22 -14.82 -6.68
CA LEU A 330 -13.64 -14.05 -7.84
C LEU A 330 -12.46 -13.50 -8.62
N VAL A 331 -12.38 -13.91 -9.89
CA VAL A 331 -11.50 -13.27 -10.87
C VAL A 331 -12.34 -12.53 -11.89
N ARG A 332 -12.09 -11.23 -12.02
CA ARG A 332 -12.86 -10.35 -12.90
C ARG A 332 -11.96 -9.47 -13.75
N PHE A 333 -11.84 -9.83 -15.03
CA PHE A 333 -11.24 -8.98 -16.06
C PHE A 333 -12.30 -8.11 -16.74
N GLY A 334 -12.12 -6.81 -16.69
CA GLY A 334 -12.99 -5.81 -17.31
C GLY A 334 -14.08 -5.28 -16.38
N THR A 335 -13.72 -4.81 -15.18
CA THR A 335 -14.62 -3.99 -14.33
C THR A 335 -14.83 -2.59 -14.91
N GLY A 336 -15.78 -1.82 -14.35
CA GLY A 336 -16.04 -0.43 -14.73
C GLY A 336 -16.74 -0.25 -16.08
N ALA A 337 -16.84 1.02 -16.53
CA ALA A 337 -17.52 1.42 -17.75
C ALA A 337 -16.60 1.49 -19.00
N GLY A 338 -15.30 1.21 -18.82
CA GLY A 338 -14.32 1.26 -19.90
C GLY A 338 -14.67 0.34 -21.08
N SER A 339 -14.31 0.78 -22.29
CA SER A 339 -14.53 0.04 -23.54
C SER A 339 -13.26 -0.63 -24.09
N GLY A 340 -12.11 -0.29 -23.51
CA GLY A 340 -10.80 -0.80 -23.88
C GLY A 340 -10.48 -2.17 -23.32
N PRO A 341 -9.31 -2.71 -23.70
CA PRO A 341 -8.84 -3.98 -23.20
C PRO A 341 -8.60 -3.92 -21.68
N SER A 342 -9.06 -4.93 -20.95
CA SER A 342 -8.76 -5.10 -19.53
C SER A 342 -7.40 -5.72 -19.32
N VAL A 343 -7.10 -6.78 -20.07
CA VAL A 343 -5.81 -7.46 -20.07
C VAL A 343 -5.25 -7.69 -21.47
N ASN A 344 -3.92 -7.72 -21.56
CA ASN A 344 -3.19 -8.20 -22.73
C ASN A 344 -1.98 -9.03 -22.28
N PHE A 345 -2.12 -10.36 -22.31
CA PHE A 345 -1.08 -11.29 -21.91
C PHE A 345 -0.47 -11.96 -23.15
N ALA A 346 0.79 -11.61 -23.43
CA ALA A 346 1.47 -11.91 -24.69
C ALA A 346 1.85 -13.38 -24.87
N ASP A 347 1.93 -14.17 -23.79
CA ASP A 347 2.30 -15.58 -23.83
C ASP A 347 1.27 -16.46 -23.11
N GLN A 348 1.75 -17.43 -22.33
CA GLN A 348 0.90 -18.37 -21.63
C GLN A 348 0.44 -17.78 -20.30
N THR A 349 -0.89 -17.73 -20.18
CA THR A 349 -1.59 -17.41 -18.95
C THR A 349 -2.13 -18.68 -18.34
N ARG A 350 -1.82 -18.91 -17.07
CA ARG A 350 -2.40 -19.97 -16.26
C ARG A 350 -3.17 -19.35 -15.10
N LEU A 351 -4.45 -19.65 -15.06
CA LEU A 351 -5.36 -19.26 -13.99
C LEU A 351 -5.81 -20.53 -13.26
N GLU A 352 -5.58 -20.58 -11.96
CA GLU A 352 -5.95 -21.68 -11.07
C GLU A 352 -6.84 -21.08 -9.97
N MET A 353 -8.14 -21.38 -9.97
CA MET A 353 -9.08 -20.83 -8.97
C MET A 353 -9.14 -21.69 -7.70
N GLY A 354 -8.88 -22.99 -7.81
CA GLY A 354 -8.54 -23.83 -6.68
C GLY A 354 -9.72 -24.66 -6.18
N SER A 355 -10.10 -24.53 -4.91
CA SER A 355 -11.24 -25.28 -4.35
C SER A 355 -12.24 -24.37 -3.65
N GLY A 356 -13.52 -24.55 -3.93
CA GLY A 356 -14.63 -23.75 -3.44
C GLY A 356 -15.55 -23.36 -4.59
N ASP A 357 -16.63 -22.62 -4.32
CA ASP A 357 -17.55 -22.21 -5.38
C ASP A 357 -17.03 -20.92 -6.05
N ASP A 358 -16.20 -21.07 -7.09
CA ASP A 358 -15.47 -19.97 -7.70
C ASP A 358 -16.25 -19.25 -8.81
N ALA A 359 -15.87 -18.01 -9.08
CA ALA A 359 -16.49 -17.17 -10.09
C ALA A 359 -15.47 -16.51 -11.03
N LEU A 360 -15.71 -16.65 -12.34
CA LEU A 360 -14.86 -16.07 -13.38
C LEU A 360 -15.66 -15.17 -14.33
N PHE A 361 -15.24 -13.92 -14.46
CA PHE A 361 -15.79 -12.94 -15.39
C PHE A 361 -14.68 -12.39 -16.28
N ILE A 362 -14.87 -12.41 -17.60
CA ILE A 362 -13.87 -11.92 -18.56
C ILE A 362 -14.52 -11.07 -19.65
N ARG A 363 -14.08 -9.82 -19.77
CA ARG A 363 -14.51 -8.89 -20.81
C ARG A 363 -13.34 -8.08 -21.36
N ASN A 364 -13.34 -7.87 -22.67
CA ASN A 364 -12.33 -7.13 -23.44
C ASN A 364 -10.92 -7.60 -23.09
N ALA A 365 -10.67 -8.90 -23.12
CA ALA A 365 -9.43 -9.49 -22.66
C ALA A 365 -8.70 -10.16 -23.82
N ILE A 366 -7.38 -10.00 -23.87
CA ILE A 366 -6.51 -10.58 -24.90
C ILE A 366 -5.55 -11.54 -24.21
N PHE A 367 -5.64 -12.82 -24.55
CA PHE A 367 -4.72 -13.86 -24.10
C PHE A 367 -4.12 -14.55 -25.31
N ASN A 368 -2.79 -14.62 -25.41
CA ASN A 368 -2.16 -15.41 -26.47
C ASN A 368 -2.37 -16.92 -26.24
N LEU A 369 -2.25 -17.39 -25.00
CA LEU A 369 -2.73 -18.71 -24.59
C LEU A 369 -3.34 -18.62 -23.19
N LEU A 370 -4.58 -19.07 -23.02
CA LEU A 370 -5.24 -19.15 -21.72
C LEU A 370 -5.45 -20.60 -21.30
N ILE A 371 -4.98 -20.95 -20.11
CA ILE A 371 -5.35 -22.18 -19.40
C ILE A 371 -6.04 -21.76 -18.11
N ALA A 372 -7.37 -21.76 -18.11
CA ALA A 372 -8.18 -21.51 -16.94
C ALA A 372 -8.67 -22.83 -16.35
N LEU A 373 -8.33 -23.06 -15.08
CA LEU A 373 -8.76 -24.20 -14.28
C LEU A 373 -9.60 -23.64 -13.14
N LEU A 374 -10.89 -23.97 -13.11
CA LEU A 374 -11.77 -23.53 -12.02
C LEU A 374 -11.45 -24.39 -10.78
N GLY A 375 -11.67 -25.70 -10.83
CA GLY A 375 -11.08 -26.64 -9.88
C GLY A 375 -12.15 -27.50 -9.21
N ASP A 376 -12.11 -27.62 -7.88
CA ASP A 376 -13.09 -28.41 -7.14
C ASP A 376 -14.17 -27.49 -6.56
N GLY A 377 -15.45 -27.71 -6.87
CA GLY A 377 -16.55 -26.87 -6.38
C GLY A 377 -17.65 -26.69 -7.42
N ASN A 378 -18.63 -25.83 -7.15
CA ASN A 378 -19.66 -25.49 -8.13
C ASN A 378 -19.33 -24.15 -8.77
N ASP A 379 -18.46 -24.17 -9.77
CA ASP A 379 -17.87 -22.97 -10.31
C ASP A 379 -18.78 -22.28 -11.34
N GLN A 380 -18.62 -20.98 -11.48
CA GLN A 380 -19.46 -20.17 -12.35
C GLN A 380 -18.63 -19.29 -13.28
N VAL A 381 -18.93 -19.37 -14.57
CA VAL A 381 -18.57 -18.31 -15.50
C VAL A 381 -19.71 -17.31 -15.61
N LEU A 382 -19.42 -16.03 -15.38
CA LEU A 382 -20.47 -15.04 -15.10
C LEU A 382 -20.99 -14.28 -16.34
N ASN A 383 -20.33 -14.34 -17.51
CA ASN A 383 -20.71 -13.56 -18.69
C ASN A 383 -20.34 -14.24 -20.00
N ASN A 384 -21.03 -13.97 -21.12
CA ASN A 384 -20.69 -14.58 -22.41
C ASN A 384 -19.35 -14.07 -22.98
N TRP A 385 -18.27 -14.86 -22.91
CA TRP A 385 -16.95 -14.44 -23.40
C TRP A 385 -16.90 -14.22 -24.92
N GLY A 386 -17.53 -15.08 -25.73
CA GLY A 386 -17.54 -14.93 -27.19
C GLY A 386 -18.26 -13.67 -27.66
N GLY A 387 -19.16 -13.12 -26.85
CA GLY A 387 -19.82 -11.83 -27.08
C GLY A 387 -19.17 -10.64 -26.36
N SER A 388 -18.16 -10.85 -25.52
CA SER A 388 -17.60 -9.83 -24.62
C SER A 388 -16.20 -9.35 -25.04
N GLY A 389 -15.83 -9.48 -26.31
CA GLY A 389 -14.53 -9.04 -26.81
C GLY A 389 -13.34 -9.81 -26.25
N VAL A 390 -13.54 -11.07 -25.84
CA VAL A 390 -12.48 -11.95 -25.35
C VAL A 390 -11.82 -12.64 -26.53
N THR A 391 -10.49 -12.52 -26.63
CA THR A 391 -9.68 -13.18 -27.65
C THR A 391 -8.69 -14.12 -26.98
N VAL A 392 -8.66 -15.38 -27.43
CA VAL A 392 -7.69 -16.38 -26.97
C VAL A 392 -7.00 -17.04 -28.18
N GLY A 393 -5.72 -17.36 -28.06
CA GLY A 393 -4.99 -18.07 -29.11
C GLY A 393 -5.16 -19.59 -29.05
N ALA A 394 -4.56 -20.27 -30.05
CA ALA A 394 -4.69 -21.70 -30.27
C ALA A 394 -4.23 -22.54 -29.07
N GLY A 395 -5.04 -23.53 -28.69
CA GLY A 395 -4.75 -24.44 -27.57
C GLY A 395 -5.26 -23.97 -26.22
N SER A 396 -5.98 -22.84 -26.17
CA SER A 396 -6.57 -22.32 -24.93
C SER A 396 -7.65 -23.26 -24.38
N LYS A 397 -7.75 -23.32 -23.06
CA LYS A 397 -8.63 -24.24 -22.33
C LYS A 397 -9.35 -23.53 -21.20
N LEU A 398 -10.62 -23.86 -21.04
CA LEU A 398 -11.39 -23.65 -19.83
C LEU A 398 -11.77 -25.03 -19.30
N HIS A 399 -11.35 -25.35 -18.09
CA HIS A 399 -11.66 -26.61 -17.41
C HIS A 399 -12.47 -26.31 -16.16
N GLY A 400 -13.67 -26.89 -16.07
CA GLY A 400 -14.52 -26.81 -14.87
C GLY A 400 -13.83 -27.49 -13.71
N GLY A 401 -13.82 -28.82 -13.72
CA GLY A 401 -13.08 -29.61 -12.73
C GLY A 401 -14.03 -30.60 -12.08
N ALA A 402 -14.00 -30.70 -10.75
CA ALA A 402 -14.90 -31.57 -10.02
C ALA A 402 -16.04 -30.76 -9.43
N GLY A 403 -17.28 -31.11 -9.78
CA GLY A 403 -18.48 -30.49 -9.22
C GLY A 403 -19.49 -30.12 -10.31
N VAL A 404 -20.36 -29.16 -10.04
CA VAL A 404 -21.39 -28.70 -10.99
C VAL A 404 -21.05 -27.29 -11.47
N ASP A 405 -20.29 -27.26 -12.56
CA ASP A 405 -19.82 -26.00 -13.15
C ASP A 405 -20.83 -25.43 -14.14
N LEU A 406 -20.98 -24.11 -14.17
CA LEU A 406 -22.00 -23.44 -14.95
C LEU A 406 -21.43 -22.38 -15.91
N LEU A 407 -21.88 -22.46 -17.16
CA LEU A 407 -21.80 -21.37 -18.12
C LEU A 407 -23.10 -20.56 -18.11
N PRO A 408 -23.06 -19.25 -18.41
CA PRO A 408 -24.26 -18.44 -18.46
C PRO A 408 -25.11 -18.82 -19.69
N SER A 409 -26.42 -18.64 -19.57
CA SER A 409 -27.36 -18.89 -20.67
C SER A 409 -26.99 -18.05 -21.92
N GLY A 410 -26.96 -18.69 -23.08
CA GLY A 410 -26.60 -18.04 -24.34
C GLY A 410 -25.09 -17.82 -24.52
N TRP A 411 -24.26 -18.54 -23.76
CA TRP A 411 -22.82 -18.55 -23.92
C TRP A 411 -22.40 -18.93 -25.35
N THR A 412 -21.43 -18.19 -25.88
CA THR A 412 -20.74 -18.50 -27.13
C THR A 412 -19.25 -18.64 -26.84
N THR A 413 -18.66 -19.73 -27.31
CA THR A 413 -17.24 -20.04 -27.09
C THR A 413 -16.37 -19.11 -27.95
N PRO A 414 -15.40 -18.37 -27.36
CA PRO A 414 -14.39 -17.67 -28.13
C PRO A 414 -13.68 -18.63 -29.10
N PRO A 415 -13.31 -18.19 -30.31
CA PRO A 415 -12.48 -18.99 -31.20
C PRO A 415 -11.23 -19.50 -30.47
N ASN A 416 -10.80 -20.72 -30.78
CA ASN A 416 -9.64 -21.40 -30.17
C ASN A 416 -9.77 -21.83 -28.70
N LEU A 417 -10.88 -21.52 -28.01
CA LEU A 417 -11.12 -22.02 -26.66
C LEU A 417 -11.73 -23.42 -26.70
N THR A 418 -11.12 -24.36 -25.99
CA THR A 418 -11.72 -25.67 -25.70
C THR A 418 -12.32 -25.66 -24.31
N ILE A 419 -13.57 -26.12 -24.19
CA ILE A 419 -14.26 -26.27 -22.90
C ILE A 419 -14.19 -27.75 -22.50
N LEU A 420 -13.78 -28.02 -21.26
CA LEU A 420 -13.61 -29.34 -20.69
C LEU A 420 -14.30 -29.40 -19.33
N ALA A 421 -14.94 -30.54 -19.01
CA ALA A 421 -15.55 -30.78 -17.71
C ALA A 421 -16.56 -29.69 -17.27
N ILE A 422 -17.28 -29.09 -18.21
CA ILE A 422 -18.42 -28.20 -17.94
C ILE A 422 -19.60 -28.71 -18.80
N PRO A 423 -20.77 -29.01 -18.21
CA PRO A 423 -21.91 -29.60 -18.90
C PRO A 423 -22.60 -28.71 -19.93
#